data_AF-A0A7Y0R282-F1
#
_entry.id   AF-A0A7Y0R282-F1
#
_cell.length_a   1.000
_cell.length_b   1.000
_cell.length_c   1.000
_cell.angle_alpha   90.00
_cell.angle_beta   90.00
_cell.angle_gamma   90.00
#
_symmetry.space_group_name_H-M   'P 1'
#
loop_
_entity.id
_entity.type
_entity.pdbx_description
1 polymer ?
#
loop_
_entity_poly.entity_id
_entity_poly.type
_entity_poly.pdbx_seq_one_letter_code
_entity_poly.pdbx_strand_id
1 'polypeptide(L)' 'MEMIEPTMLLVLALVAFVAGFIDAVAGGGGMLTVPALLSLGLPPHIALGTNKLAATFASSTAAFTYYKKRLFK' A
#
# COMPACT_ATOMS: atom_id res chain seq x y z
N MET A 1 2.21 27.23 -3.74
CA MET A 1 2.19 25.84 -4.25
C MET A 1 3.48 25.66 -5.01
N GLU A 2 4.56 25.31 -4.31
CA GLU A 2 5.85 25.09 -4.97
C GLU A 2 5.66 23.98 -5.99
N MET A 3 6.03 24.22 -7.25
CA MET A 3 5.93 23.22 -8.29
C MET A 3 6.86 22.07 -7.92
N ILE A 4 6.29 20.91 -7.62
CA ILE A 4 7.06 19.70 -7.35
C ILE A 4 7.85 19.39 -8.61
N GLU A 5 9.18 19.47 -8.51
CA GLU A 5 10.09 19.16 -9.61
C GLU A 5 9.76 17.78 -10.21
N PRO A 6 9.69 17.64 -11.54
CA PRO A 6 9.36 16.36 -12.19
C PRO A 6 10.24 15.20 -11.72
N THR A 7 11.48 15.50 -11.34
CA THR A 7 12.46 14.58 -10.77
C THR A 7 12.01 14.02 -9.41
N MET A 8 11.37 14.84 -8.57
CA MET A 8 10.83 14.40 -7.27
C MET A 8 9.66 13.43 -7.47
N LEU A 9 8.81 13.66 -8.47
CA LEU A 9 7.70 12.75 -8.80
C LEU A 9 8.21 11.37 -9.24
N LEU A 10 9.26 11.34 -10.05
CA LEU A 10 9.90 10.09 -10.49
C LEU A 10 10.48 9.30 -9.31
N VAL A 11 11.15 9.98 -8.38
CA VAL A 11 11.69 9.33 -7.17
C VAL A 11 10.56 8.80 -6.29
N LEU A 12 9.50 9.58 -6.07
CA LEU A 12 8.34 9.16 -5.30
C LEU A 12 7.64 7.94 -5.90
N ALA A 13 7.49 7.90 -7.23
CA ALA A 13 6.89 6.76 -7.93
C ALA A 13 7.73 5.48 -7.78
N LEU A 14 9.06 5.59 -7.89
CA LEU A 14 9.98 4.47 -7.69
C LEU A 14 9.92 3.93 -6.25
N VAL A 15 9.92 4.82 -5.27
CA VAL A 15 9.80 4.46 -3.85
C VAL A 15 8.46 3.81 -3.56
N ALA A 16 7.35 4.34 -4.09
CA ALA A 16 6.02 3.77 -3.93
C ALA A 16 5.91 2.38 -4.57
N PHE A 17 6.54 2.16 -5.72
CA PHE A 17 6.57 0.85 -6.39
C PHE A 17 7.34 -0.19 -5.57
N VAL A 18 8.53 0.17 -5.06
CA VAL A 18 9.33 -0.73 -4.22
C VAL A 18 8.62 -1.02 -2.89
N ALA A 19 8.01 -0.02 -2.27
CA ALA A 19 7.21 -0.19 -1.06
C ALA A 19 6.01 -1.13 -1.29
N GLY A 20 5.32 -0.99 -2.42
CA GLY A 20 4.23 -1.89 -2.83
C GLY A 20 4.69 -3.31 -3.14
N PHE A 21 5.89 -3.48 -3.70
CA PHE A 21 6.50 -4.80 -3.89
C PHE A 21 6.84 -5.48 -2.56
N ILE A 22 7.43 -4.74 -1.62
CA ILE A 22 7.75 -5.25 -0.28
C ILE A 22 6.46 -5.58 0.49
N ASP A 23 5.43 -4.76 0.37
CA ASP A 23 4.10 -5.02 0.94
C ASP A 23 3.49 -6.31 0.39
N ALA A 24 3.55 -6.50 -0.93
CA ALA A 24 3.04 -7.71 -1.59
C ALA A 24 3.78 -9.00 -1.16
N VAL A 25 5.05 -8.90 -0.76
CA VAL A 25 5.87 -10.03 -0.30
C VAL A 25 5.67 -10.32 1.19
N ALA A 26 5.57 -9.29 2.03
CA ALA A 26 5.56 -9.44 3.49
C ALA A 26 4.15 -9.38 4.13
N GLY A 27 3.12 -8.94 3.40
CA GLY A 27 1.75 -8.81 3.91
C GLY A 27 1.58 -7.76 5.01
N GLY A 28 2.44 -6.73 5.02
CA GLY A 28 2.64 -5.81 6.16
C GLY A 28 2.63 -4.32 5.82
N GLY A 29 2.26 -3.91 4.61
CA GLY A 29 2.37 -2.53 4.12
C GLY A 29 1.46 -1.53 4.81
N GLY A 30 0.55 -1.98 5.68
CA GLY A 30 -0.06 -1.09 6.64
C GLY A 30 0.93 -0.45 7.62
N MET A 31 2.04 -1.13 7.92
CA MET A 31 3.13 -0.57 8.73
C MET A 31 3.90 0.55 8.00
N LEU A 32 3.85 0.62 6.67
CA LEU A 32 4.41 1.73 5.88
C LEU A 32 3.35 2.79 5.56
N THR A 33 2.14 2.35 5.20
CA THR A 33 1.04 3.21 4.75
C THR A 33 0.44 4.03 5.90
N VAL A 34 0.29 3.45 7.09
CA VAL A 34 -0.27 4.18 8.25
C VAL A 34 0.67 5.31 8.70
N PRO A 35 1.98 5.10 8.93
CA PRO A 35 2.90 6.19 9.27
C PRO A 35 3.02 7.24 8.15
N ALA A 36 3.00 6.83 6.87
CA ALA A 36 3.04 7.77 5.75
C ALA A 36 1.80 8.67 5.71
N LEU A 37 0.60 8.09 5.86
CA LEU A 37 -0.66 8.86 5.90
C LEU A 37 -0.73 9.78 7.13
N LEU A 38 -0.26 9.31 8.29
CA LEU A 38 -0.18 10.14 9.50
C LEU A 38 0.84 11.28 9.35
N SER A 39 1.98 11.03 8.68
CA SER A 39 3.00 12.05 8.41
C SER A 39 2.50 13.14 7.47
N LEU A 40 1.53 12.84 6.61
CA LEU A 40 0.81 13.80 5.76
C LEU A 40 -0.26 14.60 6.53
N GLY A 41 -0.40 14.38 7.84
CA GLY A 41 -1.37 15.09 8.69
C GLY A 41 -2.79 14.54 8.62
N LEU A 42 -3.00 13.35 8.04
CA LEU A 42 -4.32 12.76 7.92
C LEU A 42 -4.83 12.28 9.29
N PRO A 43 -6.12 12.52 9.63
CA PRO A 43 -6.68 12.04 10.89
C PRO A 43 -6.53 10.52 11.04
N PRO A 44 -6.23 10.00 12.26
CA PRO A 44 -5.96 8.57 12.46
C PRO A 44 -7.08 7.64 12.00
N HIS A 45 -8.33 8.06 12.12
CA HIS A 45 -9.49 7.27 11.69
C HIS A 45 -9.56 7.11 10.16
N ILE A 46 -9.18 8.14 9.39
CA ILE A 46 -9.10 8.06 7.93
C ILE A 46 -7.87 7.25 7.53
N ALA A 47 -6.72 7.50 8.13
CA ALA A 47 -5.49 6.76 7.83
C ALA A 47 -5.65 5.25 8.05
N LEU A 48 -6.25 4.84 9.18
CA LEU A 48 -6.55 3.44 9.48
C LEU A 48 -7.65 2.88 8.57
N GLY A 49 -8.65 3.69 8.21
CA GLY A 49 -9.72 3.30 7.30
C GLY A 49 -9.19 2.98 5.89
N THR A 50 -8.38 3.87 5.33
CA THR A 50 -7.72 3.71 4.02
C THR A 50 -6.81 2.47 4.02
N ASN A 51 -6.02 2.28 5.08
CA ASN A 51 -5.16 1.10 5.19
C ASN A 51 -5.96 -0.21 5.23
N LYS A 52 -7.05 -0.26 6.02
CA LYS A 52 -7.90 -1.45 6.09
C LYS A 52 -8.57 -1.76 4.76
N LEU A 53 -9.04 -0.73 4.04
CA LEU A 53 -9.65 -0.90 2.72
C LEU A 53 -8.65 -1.47 1.72
N ALA A 54 -7.42 -0.96 1.68
CA ALA A 54 -6.38 -1.51 0.81
C ALA A 54 -6.07 -2.99 1.14
N ALA A 55 -5.99 -3.32 2.43
CA ALA A 55 -5.72 -4.68 2.90
C ALA A 55 -6.83 -5.69 2.53
N THR A 56 -8.10 -5.29 2.48
CA THR A 56 -9.19 -6.20 2.07
C THR A 56 -9.10 -6.57 0.60
N PHE A 57 -8.77 -5.61 -0.28
CA PHE A 57 -8.55 -5.89 -1.69
C PHE A 57 -7.32 -6.78 -1.90
N ALA A 58 -6.21 -6.48 -1.23
CA ALA A 58 -5.01 -7.31 -1.29
C ALA A 58 -5.29 -8.77 -0.85
N SER A 59 -5.99 -8.94 0.28
CA SER A 59 -6.39 -10.27 0.78
C SER A 59 -7.35 -10.98 -0.16
N SER A 60 -8.29 -10.26 -0.77
CA SER A 60 -9.24 -10.82 -1.74
C SER A 60 -8.54 -11.29 -3.02
N THR A 61 -7.59 -10.51 -3.54
CA THR A 61 -6.78 -10.88 -4.70
C THR A 61 -5.88 -12.08 -4.38
N ALA A 62 -5.30 -12.13 -3.18
CA ALA A 62 -4.52 -13.28 -2.73
C ALA A 62 -5.39 -14.54 -2.64
N ALA A 63 -6.57 -14.45 -2.00
CA ALA A 63 -7.53 -15.54 -1.90
C ALA A 63 -7.97 -16.04 -3.28
N PHE A 64 -8.30 -15.13 -4.21
CA PHE A 64 -8.65 -15.48 -5.59
C PHE A 64 -7.50 -16.16 -6.33
N THR A 65 -6.27 -15.69 -6.14
CA THR A 65 -5.07 -16.28 -6.75
C THR A 65 -4.79 -17.68 -6.21
N TYR A 66 -4.89 -17.89 -4.90
CA TYR A 66 -4.74 -19.22 -4.29
C TYR A 66 -5.83 -20.18 -4.74
N TYR A 67 -7.08 -19.71 -4.85
CA TYR A 67 -8.19 -20.49 -5.40
C TYR A 67 -7.91 -20.92 -6.85
N LYS A 68 -7.49 -19.97 -7.71
CA LYS A 68 -7.16 -20.26 -9.11
C LYS A 68 -6.00 -21.25 -9.25
N LYS A 69 -5.01 -21.18 -8.36
CA LYS A 69 -3.86 -22.11 -8.35
C LYS A 69 -4.16 -23.46 -7.68
N ARG A 70 -5.40 -23.72 -7.22
CA ARG A 70 -5.81 -24.95 -6.51
C ARG A 70 -4.87 -25.32 -5.35
N LEU A 71 -4.36 -24.31 -4.65
CA LEU A 71 -3.46 -24.51 -3.52
C LEU A 71 -4.21 -24.88 -2.24
N PHE A 72 -5.52 -24.61 -2.18
CA PHE A 72 -6.42 -25.17 -1.18
C PHE A 72 -6.76 -26.60 -1.61
N LYS A 73 -6.02 -27.57 -1.08
CA LYS A 73 -6.42 -28.98 -1.08
C LYS A 73 -7.39 -29.24 0.06
#